data_AF-A0A937MSF1-F1
#
_entry.id   AF-A0A937MSF1-F1
#
_cell.length_a   1.000
_cell.length_b   1.000
_cell.length_c   1.000
_cell.angle_alpha   90.00
_cell.angle_beta   90.00
_cell.angle_gamma   90.00
#
_symmetry.space_group_name_H-M   'P 1'
#
loop_
_entity.id
_entity.type
_entity.pdbx_description
1 polymer ?
#
loop_
_entity_poly.entity_id
_entity_poly.type
_entity_poly.pdbx_seq_one_letter_code
_entity_poly.pdbx_strand_id
1 'polypeptide(L)'
;MEKRWFISMLLLAVVAGASDAELKVQVQLKSGKNFAGVLLERSGDNLSFQPSGAEAPVPVPVASVESLEFKFSESGLSETDRLFGSGDYEQLRSVLDENLPPFLPYAEIPSNLQPKLSQWLAATYWSGRYDQVLKVAGIAAKTRTATLAREALFYSMLTFLEQDGAARVKPFLETKKGAGLFPEGSAPRLYVQARILQLEEQYIPAMRIAADLVANHGRDADWAPQAELLCAELYFKTGRPESANAVLESIQECYASPLITKKAAAIAAQNRTENE
;
A
#
# COMPACT_ATOMS: atom_id res chain seq x y z
N MET A 1 -8.62 8.63 -33.43
CA MET A 1 -9.13 9.61 -32.44
C MET A 1 -8.88 8.99 -31.06
N GLU A 2 -7.69 9.24 -30.51
CA GLU A 2 -7.21 8.55 -29.31
C GLU A 2 -7.86 9.12 -28.06
N LYS A 3 -8.62 8.28 -27.35
CA LYS A 3 -9.26 8.62 -26.08
C LYS A 3 -8.21 8.71 -24.99
N ARG A 4 -7.73 9.94 -24.75
CA ARG A 4 -7.05 10.37 -23.52
C ARG A 4 -8.04 10.28 -22.35
N TRP A 5 -8.09 9.13 -21.70
CA TRP A 5 -8.74 8.96 -20.40
C TRP A 5 -7.78 8.17 -19.54
N PHE A 6 -7.10 8.82 -18.61
CA PHE A 6 -6.84 8.32 -17.25
C PHE A 6 -6.02 9.38 -16.51
N ILE A 7 -6.48 9.68 -15.29
CA ILE A 7 -5.90 10.60 -14.29
C ILE A 7 -6.26 12.08 -14.53
N SER A 8 -7.52 12.44 -14.24
CA SER A 8 -7.78 13.77 -13.68
C SER A 8 -7.27 13.78 -12.24
N MET A 9 -6.13 14.43 -12.01
CA MET A 9 -5.59 14.71 -10.68
C MET A 9 -6.62 15.50 -9.87
N LEU A 10 -7.19 14.89 -8.84
CA LEU A 10 -7.86 15.63 -7.78
C LEU A 10 -6.77 16.21 -6.86
N LEU A 11 -6.38 17.46 -7.13
CA LEU A 11 -5.52 18.26 -6.25
C LEU A 11 -6.39 18.72 -5.07
N LEU A 12 -6.54 17.88 -4.04
CA LEU A 12 -7.01 18.34 -2.75
C LEU A 12 -5.79 18.80 -1.93
N ALA A 13 -5.79 20.08 -1.58
CA ALA A 13 -4.83 20.65 -0.65
C ALA A 13 -4.96 19.91 0.69
N VAL A 14 -3.96 19.10 1.03
CA VAL A 14 -3.79 18.61 2.39
C VAL A 14 -3.39 19.83 3.21
N VAL A 15 -4.27 20.28 4.09
CA VAL A 15 -3.92 21.25 5.13
C VAL A 15 -3.01 20.49 6.09
N ALA A 16 -1.69 20.66 5.91
CA ALA A 16 -0.70 20.16 6.84
C ALA A 16 -0.87 20.91 8.16
N GLY A 17 -1.37 20.23 9.20
CA GLY A 17 -1.10 20.63 10.56
C GLY A 17 0.39 20.47 10.78
N ALA A 18 1.12 21.58 10.92
CA ALA A 18 2.54 21.54 11.20
C ALA A 18 2.75 20.98 12.62
N SER A 19 3.21 19.73 12.72
CA SER A 19 3.94 19.33 13.92
C SER A 19 5.31 19.99 13.84
N ASP A 20 5.68 20.75 14.87
CA ASP A 20 6.94 21.49 15.02
C ASP A 20 8.16 20.55 15.22
N ALA A 21 8.07 19.31 14.73
CA ALA A 21 9.10 18.30 14.87
C ALA A 21 10.21 18.56 13.84
N GLU A 22 11.43 18.80 14.33
CA GLU A 22 12.61 18.94 13.50
C GLU A 22 12.81 17.67 12.64
N LEU A 23 12.82 17.84 11.31
CA LEU A 23 13.07 16.74 10.38
C LEU A 23 14.58 16.48 10.29
N LYS A 24 15.10 15.75 11.28
CA LYS A 24 16.49 15.29 11.30
C LYS A 24 16.77 14.40 10.09
N VAL A 25 17.75 14.79 9.29
CA VAL A 25 18.05 14.14 8.00
C VAL A 25 19.54 14.11 7.71
N GLN A 26 19.99 13.11 6.97
CA GLN A 26 21.25 13.13 6.26
C GLN A 26 20.99 13.34 4.76
N VAL A 27 21.57 14.40 4.19
CA VAL A 27 21.46 14.75 2.77
C VAL A 27 22.69 14.25 2.05
N GLN A 28 22.50 13.39 1.05
CA GLN A 28 23.55 12.99 0.11
C GLN A 28 23.40 13.79 -1.18
N LEU A 29 24.46 14.49 -1.58
CA LEU A 29 24.50 15.20 -2.85
C LEU A 29 25.05 14.29 -3.96
N LYS A 30 24.70 14.61 -5.21
CA LYS A 30 25.24 13.96 -6.42
C LYS A 30 26.76 14.05 -6.55
N SER A 31 27.37 15.04 -5.89
CA SER A 31 28.83 15.15 -5.82
C SER A 31 29.48 14.12 -4.88
N GLY A 32 28.69 13.29 -4.20
CA GLY A 32 29.15 12.33 -3.17
C GLY A 32 29.34 12.93 -1.77
N LYS A 33 29.04 14.22 -1.57
CA LYS A 33 29.13 14.87 -0.25
C LYS A 33 27.90 14.54 0.59
N ASN A 34 28.11 14.30 1.88
CA ASN A 34 27.06 13.98 2.85
C ASN A 34 27.04 15.00 3.98
N PHE A 35 25.84 15.46 4.34
CA PHE A 35 25.65 16.41 5.45
C PHE A 35 24.52 15.94 6.35
N ALA A 36 24.74 15.93 7.66
CA ALA A 36 23.67 15.71 8.63
C ALA A 36 23.14 17.06 9.12
N GLY A 37 21.84 17.17 9.35
CA GLY A 37 21.22 18.39 9.81
C GLY A 37 19.71 18.27 9.94
N VAL A 38 19.03 19.41 9.85
CA VAL A 38 17.58 19.50 9.93
C VAL A 38 17.05 20.08 8.62
N LEU A 39 15.98 19.46 8.11
CA LEU A 39 15.23 19.96 6.97
C LEU A 39 14.08 20.81 7.49
N LEU A 40 14.07 22.10 7.14
CA LEU A 40 13.10 23.05 7.68
C LEU A 40 11.88 23.18 6.77
N GLU A 41 12.13 23.37 5.48
CA GLU A 41 11.07 23.59 4.50
C GLU A 41 11.54 23.24 3.08
N ARG A 42 10.57 23.21 2.16
CA ARG A 42 10.82 23.15 0.73
C ARG A 42 10.12 24.31 0.05
N SER A 43 10.88 25.09 -0.72
CA SER A 43 10.36 26.18 -1.55
C SER A 43 10.70 25.90 -3.02
N GLY A 44 9.72 25.35 -3.75
CA GLY A 44 9.89 24.93 -5.15
C GLY A 44 11.03 23.91 -5.31
N ASP A 45 12.06 24.31 -6.05
CA ASP A 45 13.25 23.48 -6.34
C ASP A 45 14.39 23.64 -5.32
N ASN A 46 14.16 24.32 -4.20
CA ASN A 46 15.14 24.48 -3.13
C ASN A 46 14.64 23.90 -1.80
N LEU A 47 15.55 23.22 -1.11
CA LEU A 47 15.40 22.79 0.27
C LEU A 47 16.03 23.84 1.19
N SER A 48 15.32 24.23 2.24
CA SER A 48 15.94 24.97 3.35
C SER A 48 16.50 23.95 4.34
N PHE A 49 17.82 23.81 4.35
CA PHE A 49 18.53 22.80 5.13
C PHE A 49 19.49 23.48 6.10
N GLN A 50 19.43 23.13 7.37
CA GLN A 50 20.36 23.62 8.39
C GLN A 50 21.35 22.50 8.74
N PRO A 51 22.62 22.60 8.30
CA PRO A 51 23.65 21.64 8.68
C PRO A 51 23.86 21.61 10.20
N SER A 52 24.28 20.45 10.71
CA SER A 52 24.60 20.30 12.14
C SER A 52 25.72 21.27 12.55
N GLY A 53 25.45 22.09 13.56
CA GLY A 53 26.38 23.12 14.05
C GLY A 53 26.41 24.42 13.25
N ALA A 54 25.56 24.58 12.23
CA ALA A 54 25.39 25.84 11.53
C ALA A 54 24.35 26.73 12.24
N GLU A 55 24.62 28.04 12.28
CA GLU A 55 23.72 29.04 12.88
C GLU A 55 22.53 29.40 11.99
N ALA A 56 22.65 29.18 10.68
CA ALA A 56 21.62 29.55 9.70
C ALA A 56 21.41 28.43 8.67
N PRO A 57 20.17 28.29 8.15
CA PRO A 57 19.89 27.38 7.06
C PRO A 57 20.52 27.86 5.76
N VAL A 58 20.86 26.90 4.91
CA VAL A 58 21.38 27.13 3.55
C VAL A 58 20.40 26.56 2.53
N PRO A 59 20.19 27.26 1.40
CA PRO A 59 19.40 26.72 0.30
C PRO A 59 20.18 25.60 -0.40
N VAL A 60 19.56 24.43 -0.55
CA VAL A 60 20.09 23.28 -1.29
C VAL A 60 19.17 22.97 -2.47
N PRO A 61 19.65 23.11 -3.73
CA PRO A 61 18.85 22.77 -4.89
C PRO A 61 18.47 21.29 -4.89
N VAL A 62 17.18 20.97 -5.03
CA VAL A 62 16.65 19.59 -5.10
C VAL A 62 17.34 18.79 -6.21
N ALA A 63 17.66 19.43 -7.35
CA ALA A 63 18.33 18.78 -8.47
C ALA A 63 19.74 18.27 -8.12
N SER A 64 20.38 18.83 -7.09
CA SER A 64 21.72 18.44 -6.61
C SER A 64 21.68 17.32 -5.57
N VAL A 65 20.52 17.02 -5.01
CA VAL A 65 20.32 15.96 -4.02
C VAL A 65 20.22 14.61 -4.74
N GLU A 66 21.00 13.66 -4.27
CA GLU A 66 20.94 12.26 -4.69
C GLU A 66 19.92 11.51 -3.84
N SER A 67 20.03 11.60 -2.51
CA SER A 67 19.12 10.95 -1.58
C SER A 67 19.00 11.68 -0.23
N LEU A 68 17.94 11.36 0.51
CA LEU A 68 17.70 11.80 1.88
C LEU A 68 17.55 10.58 2.80
N GLU A 69 18.16 10.63 3.97
CA GLU A 69 17.99 9.61 5.01
C GLU A 69 17.41 10.26 6.27
N PHE A 70 16.10 10.11 6.49
CA PHE A 70 15.42 10.68 7.63
C PHE A 70 15.64 9.84 8.90
N LYS A 71 15.82 10.50 10.04
CA LYS A 71 15.88 9.82 11.34
C LYS A 71 14.50 9.77 11.97
N PHE A 72 13.91 8.57 12.01
CA PHE A 72 12.57 8.34 12.57
C PHE A 72 12.56 8.02 14.06
N SER A 73 13.71 7.97 14.74
CA SER A 73 13.83 7.49 16.13
C SER A 73 13.00 8.28 17.15
N GLU A 74 12.59 9.50 16.80
CA GLU A 74 11.78 10.38 17.63
C GLU A 74 10.33 10.50 17.14
N SER A 75 9.94 9.74 16.10
CA SER A 75 8.59 9.72 15.56
C SER A 75 7.92 8.35 15.73
N GLY A 76 6.59 8.29 15.63
CA GLY A 76 5.87 7.02 15.61
C GLY A 76 6.27 6.10 14.42
N LEU A 77 7.01 6.64 13.43
CA LEU A 77 7.41 5.90 12.23
C LEU A 77 8.44 4.78 12.51
N SER A 78 9.09 4.77 13.67
CA SER A 78 10.00 3.67 14.06
C SER A 78 9.27 2.34 14.26
N GLU A 79 7.98 2.37 14.64
CA GLU A 79 7.20 1.16 14.93
C GLU A 79 6.54 0.54 13.69
N THR A 80 6.57 1.23 12.54
CA THR A 80 5.76 0.82 11.39
C THR A 80 6.21 -0.52 10.80
N ASP A 81 7.50 -0.85 10.87
CA ASP A 81 8.02 -2.11 10.35
C ASP A 81 7.53 -3.30 11.18
N ARG A 82 7.47 -3.12 12.51
CA ARG A 82 6.91 -4.13 13.42
C ARG A 82 5.41 -4.31 13.19
N LEU A 83 4.66 -3.20 13.08
CA LEU A 83 3.22 -3.25 12.83
C LEU A 83 2.89 -3.90 11.49
N PHE A 84 3.62 -3.52 10.44
CA PHE A 84 3.50 -4.12 9.11
C PHE A 84 3.78 -5.62 9.14
N GLY A 85 4.88 -6.05 9.77
CA GLY A 85 5.21 -7.47 9.90
C GLY A 85 4.20 -8.29 10.72
N SER A 86 3.51 -7.66 11.68
CA SER A 86 2.42 -8.30 12.43
C SER A 86 1.06 -8.30 11.70
N GLY A 87 0.95 -7.60 10.56
CA GLY A 87 -0.30 -7.41 9.84
C GLY A 87 -1.33 -6.56 10.60
N ASP A 88 -0.92 -5.74 11.58
CA ASP A 88 -1.79 -4.77 12.24
C ASP A 88 -1.94 -3.50 11.39
N TYR A 89 -2.61 -3.67 10.26
CA TYR A 89 -2.76 -2.63 9.24
C TYR A 89 -3.59 -1.43 9.72
N GLU A 90 -4.50 -1.60 10.69
CA GLU A 90 -5.29 -0.48 11.22
C GLU A 90 -4.44 0.41 12.11
N GLN A 91 -3.67 -0.17 13.06
CA GLN A 91 -2.76 0.60 13.89
C GLN A 91 -1.65 1.21 13.03
N LEU A 92 -1.09 0.44 12.09
CA LEU A 92 -0.09 0.93 11.15
C LEU A 92 -0.58 2.15 10.36
N ARG A 93 -1.79 2.07 9.78
CA ARG A 93 -2.39 3.19 9.06
C ARG A 93 -2.54 4.41 9.97
N SER A 94 -3.03 4.23 11.21
CA SER A 94 -3.17 5.34 12.16
C SER A 94 -1.84 6.04 12.43
N VAL A 95 -0.77 5.28 12.66
CA VAL A 95 0.58 5.82 12.90
C VAL A 95 1.09 6.59 11.68
N LEU A 96 0.89 6.04 10.48
CA LEU A 96 1.32 6.67 9.23
C LEU A 96 0.53 7.94 8.91
N ASP A 97 -0.80 7.93 9.08
CA ASP A 97 -1.66 9.09 8.89
C ASP A 97 -1.25 10.26 9.78
N GLU A 98 -0.84 9.98 11.02
CA GLU A 98 -0.44 10.98 12.00
C GLU A 98 0.99 11.50 11.77
N ASN A 99 1.95 10.61 11.46
CA ASN A 99 3.38 10.96 11.52
C ASN A 99 4.03 11.21 10.15
N LEU A 100 3.44 10.74 9.05
CA LEU A 100 4.02 10.90 7.72
C LEU A 100 3.81 12.29 7.06
N PRO A 101 2.74 13.08 7.35
CA PRO A 101 2.47 14.36 6.67
C PRO A 101 3.66 15.34 6.57
N PRO A 102 4.48 15.55 7.63
CA PRO A 102 5.62 16.47 7.56
C PRO A 102 6.67 16.09 6.49
N PHE A 103 6.74 14.81 6.12
CA PHE A 103 7.74 14.28 5.19
C PHE A 103 7.27 14.32 3.73
N LEU A 104 5.97 14.45 3.48
CA LEU A 104 5.37 14.37 2.14
C LEU A 104 5.88 15.40 1.12
N PRO A 105 6.24 16.66 1.51
CA PRO A 105 6.84 17.62 0.58
C PRO A 105 8.14 17.12 -0.08
N TYR A 106 8.78 16.12 0.50
CA TYR A 106 10.06 15.56 0.07
C TYR A 106 9.92 14.18 -0.60
N ALA A 107 8.71 13.65 -0.75
CA ALA A 107 8.46 12.29 -1.24
C ALA A 107 9.04 12.00 -2.64
N GLU A 108 9.18 13.02 -3.49
CA GLU A 108 9.77 12.88 -4.83
C GLU A 108 11.28 12.61 -4.82
N ILE A 109 11.95 12.90 -3.70
CA ILE A 109 13.39 12.74 -3.53
C ILE A 109 13.64 11.31 -3.03
N PRO A 110 14.56 10.54 -3.66
CA PRO A 110 14.93 9.22 -3.19
C PRO A 110 15.30 9.24 -1.69
N SER A 111 14.68 8.37 -0.90
CA SER A 111 14.83 8.37 0.56
C SER A 111 14.30 7.11 1.22
N ASN A 112 14.61 6.95 2.50
CA ASN A 112 13.98 5.94 3.35
C ASN A 112 12.48 6.17 3.63
N LEU A 113 11.84 7.18 3.02
CA LEU A 113 10.38 7.34 3.03
C LEU A 113 9.65 6.40 2.08
N GLN A 114 10.29 5.93 1.00
CA GLN A 114 9.59 5.10 0.01
C GLN A 114 9.02 3.80 0.59
N PRO A 115 9.76 3.05 1.44
CA PRO A 115 9.18 1.91 2.16
C PRO A 115 7.96 2.29 3.02
N LYS A 116 7.99 3.45 3.69
CA LYS A 116 6.87 3.92 4.53
C LYS A 116 5.63 4.27 3.70
N LEU A 117 5.82 4.85 2.51
CA LEU A 117 4.73 5.09 1.55
C LEU A 117 4.13 3.77 1.02
N SER A 118 4.96 2.75 0.79
CA SER A 118 4.50 1.42 0.39
C SER A 118 3.65 0.76 1.49
N GLN A 119 4.14 0.80 2.74
CA GLN A 119 3.39 0.35 3.92
C GLN A 119 2.07 1.11 4.08
N TRP A 120 2.06 2.42 3.79
CA TRP A 120 0.84 3.23 3.87
C TRP A 120 -0.20 2.81 2.83
N LEU A 121 0.21 2.53 1.59
CA LEU A 121 -0.68 2.01 0.55
C LEU A 121 -1.33 0.70 0.99
N ALA A 122 -0.51 -0.26 1.42
CA ALA A 122 -0.97 -1.56 1.88
C ALA A 122 -1.92 -1.45 3.08
N ALA A 123 -1.51 -0.72 4.11
CA ALA A 123 -2.31 -0.54 5.32
C ALA A 123 -3.65 0.13 5.05
N THR A 124 -3.67 1.13 4.17
CA THR A 124 -4.88 1.86 3.78
C THR A 124 -5.83 0.96 2.99
N TYR A 125 -5.31 0.17 2.04
CA TYR A 125 -6.13 -0.73 1.24
C TYR A 125 -6.70 -1.89 2.06
N TRP A 126 -5.85 -2.59 2.82
CA TRP A 126 -6.29 -3.77 3.57
C TRP A 126 -7.30 -3.42 4.65
N SER A 127 -7.21 -2.22 5.23
CA SER A 127 -8.18 -1.65 6.17
C SER A 127 -9.48 -1.15 5.51
N GLY A 128 -9.65 -1.32 4.19
CA GLY A 128 -10.87 -0.97 3.47
C GLY A 128 -11.09 0.53 3.26
N ARG A 129 -10.04 1.37 3.39
CA ARG A 129 -10.13 2.83 3.22
C ARG A 129 -9.90 3.25 1.77
N TYR A 130 -10.69 2.70 0.85
CA TYR A 130 -10.52 2.83 -0.61
C TYR A 130 -10.36 4.28 -1.11
N ASP A 131 -11.17 5.23 -0.63
CA ASP A 131 -11.05 6.63 -1.03
C ASP A 131 -9.70 7.26 -0.64
N GLN A 132 -9.10 6.78 0.45
CA GLN A 132 -7.78 7.23 0.89
C GLN A 132 -6.65 6.55 0.11
N VAL A 133 -6.84 5.30 -0.33
CA VAL A 133 -5.85 4.59 -1.16
C VAL A 133 -5.49 5.41 -2.39
N LEU A 134 -6.48 5.96 -3.10
CA LEU A 134 -6.25 6.78 -4.30
C LEU A 134 -5.46 8.06 -3.99
N LYS A 135 -5.66 8.67 -2.81
CA LYS A 135 -4.89 9.83 -2.36
C LYS A 135 -3.43 9.47 -2.11
N VAL A 136 -3.21 8.40 -1.34
CA VAL A 136 -1.85 7.90 -1.02
C VAL A 136 -1.13 7.47 -2.30
N ALA A 137 -1.83 6.79 -3.22
CA ALA A 137 -1.29 6.40 -4.51
C ALA A 137 -0.90 7.61 -5.36
N GLY A 138 -1.68 8.70 -5.32
CA GLY A 138 -1.33 9.96 -5.98
C GLY A 138 -0.06 10.60 -5.44
N ILE A 139 0.25 10.42 -4.16
CA ILE A 139 1.52 10.86 -3.54
C ILE A 139 2.66 9.92 -3.98
N ALA A 140 2.46 8.61 -3.81
CA ALA A 140 3.45 7.58 -4.15
C ALA A 140 3.85 7.59 -5.64
N ALA A 141 2.91 7.92 -6.54
CA ALA A 141 3.16 8.05 -7.97
C ALA A 141 4.03 9.25 -8.36
N LYS A 142 4.19 10.24 -7.47
CA LYS A 142 5.11 11.39 -7.68
C LYS A 142 6.56 11.04 -7.35
N THR A 143 6.80 9.89 -6.72
CA THR A 143 8.16 9.45 -6.40
C THR A 143 8.92 9.05 -7.67
N ARG A 144 10.26 9.20 -7.64
CA ARG A 144 11.13 8.77 -8.74
C ARG A 144 11.41 7.26 -8.74
N THR A 145 10.83 6.52 -7.80
CA THR A 145 11.07 5.09 -7.62
C THR A 145 10.06 4.28 -8.42
N ALA A 146 10.53 3.63 -9.48
CA ALA A 146 9.68 2.84 -10.38
C ALA A 146 8.93 1.69 -9.69
N THR A 147 9.44 1.17 -8.58
CA THR A 147 8.78 0.13 -7.77
C THR A 147 7.57 0.72 -7.04
N LEU A 148 7.74 1.80 -6.28
CA LEU A 148 6.66 2.45 -5.55
C LEU A 148 5.58 3.02 -6.49
N ALA A 149 5.96 3.56 -7.65
CA ALA A 149 5.00 3.99 -8.65
C ALA A 149 4.15 2.82 -9.21
N ARG A 150 4.74 1.62 -9.33
CA ARG A 150 4.02 0.40 -9.72
C ARG A 150 3.09 -0.07 -8.60
N GLU A 151 3.53 -0.04 -7.36
CA GLU A 151 2.70 -0.37 -6.19
C GLU A 151 1.50 0.58 -6.05
N ALA A 152 1.71 1.88 -6.24
CA ALA A 152 0.64 2.87 -6.24
C ALA A 152 -0.42 2.57 -7.29
N LEU A 153 0.01 2.23 -8.51
CA LEU A 153 -0.87 1.83 -9.61
C LEU A 153 -1.62 0.53 -9.30
N PHE A 154 -0.93 -0.43 -8.68
CA PHE A 154 -1.51 -1.69 -8.24
C PHE A 154 -2.62 -1.50 -7.19
N TYR A 155 -2.35 -0.78 -6.10
CA TYR A 155 -3.36 -0.53 -5.07
C TYR A 155 -4.51 0.34 -5.57
N SER A 156 -4.25 1.25 -6.52
CA SER A 156 -5.31 1.98 -7.22
C SER A 156 -6.20 1.03 -8.03
N MET A 157 -5.60 0.08 -8.74
CA MET A 157 -6.33 -0.91 -9.53
C MET A 157 -7.19 -1.82 -8.64
N LEU A 158 -6.63 -2.32 -7.53
CA LEU A 158 -7.41 -3.09 -6.56
C LEU A 158 -8.56 -2.27 -5.99
N THR A 159 -8.34 -0.99 -5.71
CA THR A 159 -9.40 -0.09 -5.25
C THR A 159 -10.52 0.05 -6.28
N PHE A 160 -10.18 0.25 -7.57
CA PHE A 160 -11.19 0.26 -8.64
C PHE A 160 -11.89 -1.09 -8.79
N LEU A 161 -11.21 -2.21 -8.52
CA LEU A 161 -11.84 -3.53 -8.55
C LEU A 161 -12.93 -3.64 -7.48
N GLU A 162 -12.65 -3.18 -6.26
CA GLU A 162 -13.60 -3.21 -5.14
C GLU A 162 -14.74 -2.19 -5.31
N GLN A 163 -14.48 -1.01 -5.90
CA GLN A 163 -15.48 0.05 -6.06
C GLN A 163 -16.35 -0.10 -7.34
N ASP A 164 -15.72 -0.46 -8.48
CA ASP A 164 -16.34 -0.41 -9.81
C ASP A 164 -16.50 -1.82 -10.44
N GLY A 165 -15.97 -2.86 -9.80
CA GLY A 165 -16.02 -4.24 -10.29
C GLY A 165 -15.08 -4.56 -11.45
N ALA A 166 -15.18 -5.78 -11.97
CA ALA A 166 -14.27 -6.33 -12.97
C ALA A 166 -14.26 -5.56 -14.31
N ALA A 167 -15.42 -5.01 -14.72
CA ALA A 167 -15.59 -4.31 -16.00
C ALA A 167 -14.68 -3.09 -16.15
N ARG A 168 -14.33 -2.43 -15.02
CA ARG A 168 -13.43 -1.26 -15.02
C ARG A 168 -11.96 -1.65 -15.14
N VAL A 169 -11.58 -2.79 -14.57
CA VAL A 169 -10.18 -3.19 -14.39
C VAL A 169 -9.66 -4.06 -15.53
N LYS A 170 -10.47 -4.97 -16.08
CA LYS A 170 -10.05 -5.90 -17.15
C LYS A 170 -9.47 -5.19 -18.38
N PRO A 171 -10.10 -4.13 -18.93
CA PRO A 171 -9.54 -3.44 -20.10
C PRO A 171 -8.16 -2.84 -19.82
N PHE A 172 -7.90 -2.40 -18.58
CA PHE A 172 -6.59 -1.89 -18.19
C PHE A 172 -5.54 -3.00 -18.17
N LEU A 173 -5.86 -4.17 -17.61
CA LEU A 173 -4.97 -5.34 -17.56
C LEU A 173 -4.58 -5.87 -18.95
N GLU A 174 -5.46 -5.71 -19.94
CA GLU A 174 -5.20 -6.08 -21.34
C GLU A 174 -4.24 -5.11 -22.06
N THR A 175 -4.01 -3.92 -21.52
CA THR A 175 -3.00 -3.00 -22.08
C THR A 175 -1.58 -3.49 -21.77
N LYS A 176 -0.60 -3.09 -22.60
CA LYS A 176 0.83 -3.36 -22.33
C LYS A 176 1.27 -2.89 -20.93
N LYS A 177 0.71 -1.78 -20.45
CA LYS A 177 1.03 -1.20 -19.14
C LYS A 177 0.45 -2.05 -18.00
N GLY A 178 -0.80 -2.51 -18.14
CA GLY A 178 -1.45 -3.38 -17.15
C GLY A 178 -0.84 -4.79 -17.13
N ALA A 179 -0.61 -5.38 -18.29
CA ALA A 179 0.02 -6.70 -18.41
C ALA A 179 1.44 -6.75 -17.81
N GLY A 180 2.19 -5.65 -17.93
CA GLY A 180 3.52 -5.48 -17.36
C GLY A 180 3.53 -5.02 -15.89
N LEU A 181 2.38 -4.83 -15.25
CA LEU A 181 2.30 -4.36 -13.87
C LEU A 181 2.82 -5.41 -12.88
N PHE A 182 2.56 -6.70 -13.18
CA PHE A 182 3.01 -7.82 -12.37
C PHE A 182 3.64 -8.91 -13.23
N PRO A 183 4.76 -9.51 -12.76
CA PRO A 183 5.26 -10.75 -13.32
C PRO A 183 4.19 -11.83 -13.35
N GLU A 184 4.23 -12.69 -14.36
CA GLU A 184 3.38 -13.88 -14.43
C GLU A 184 3.62 -14.78 -13.22
N GLY A 185 2.53 -15.33 -12.66
CA GLY A 185 2.57 -16.20 -11.49
C GLY A 185 2.86 -15.53 -10.14
N SER A 186 3.08 -14.20 -10.11
CA SER A 186 3.25 -13.48 -8.83
C SER A 186 1.96 -13.46 -8.00
N ALA A 187 2.08 -13.48 -6.67
CA ALA A 187 0.92 -13.47 -5.76
C ALA A 187 -0.08 -12.32 -6.02
N PRO A 188 0.35 -11.05 -6.24
CA PRO A 188 -0.58 -9.98 -6.57
C PRO A 188 -1.38 -10.24 -7.85
N ARG A 189 -0.74 -10.83 -8.87
CA ARG A 189 -1.41 -11.13 -10.15
C ARG A 189 -2.45 -12.22 -9.99
N LEU A 190 -2.09 -13.31 -9.30
CA LEU A 190 -3.01 -14.41 -9.01
C LEU A 190 -4.20 -13.93 -8.19
N TYR A 191 -3.97 -13.10 -7.17
CA TYR A 191 -5.04 -12.55 -6.35
C TYR A 191 -6.02 -11.70 -7.17
N VAL A 192 -5.51 -10.77 -7.97
CA VAL A 192 -6.34 -9.92 -8.86
C VAL A 192 -7.15 -10.78 -9.84
N GLN A 193 -6.53 -11.82 -10.42
CA GLN A 193 -7.23 -12.72 -11.33
C GLN A 193 -8.35 -13.50 -10.63
N ALA A 194 -8.10 -14.04 -9.44
CA ALA A 194 -9.10 -14.74 -8.65
C ALA A 194 -10.26 -13.81 -8.27
N ARG A 195 -9.98 -12.58 -7.84
CA ARG A 195 -11.01 -11.57 -7.51
C ARG A 195 -11.85 -11.17 -8.72
N ILE A 196 -11.23 -10.99 -9.90
CA ILE A 196 -11.96 -10.73 -11.14
C ILE A 196 -12.94 -11.88 -11.45
N LEU A 197 -12.47 -13.12 -11.38
CA LEU A 197 -13.32 -14.30 -11.64
C LEU A 197 -14.44 -14.43 -10.61
N GLN A 198 -14.17 -14.15 -9.34
CA GLN A 198 -15.19 -14.14 -8.28
C GLN A 198 -16.28 -13.10 -8.57
N LEU A 199 -15.91 -11.88 -8.97
CA LEU A 199 -16.85 -10.80 -9.31
C LEU A 199 -17.66 -11.10 -10.57
N GLU A 200 -17.14 -11.96 -11.45
CA GLU A 200 -17.85 -12.48 -12.63
C GLU A 200 -18.60 -13.78 -12.35
N GLU A 201 -18.75 -14.14 -11.07
CA GLU A 201 -19.44 -15.35 -10.59
C GLU A 201 -18.85 -16.67 -11.12
N GLN A 202 -17.62 -16.62 -11.64
CA GLN A 202 -16.86 -17.79 -12.07
C GLN A 202 -16.13 -18.41 -10.87
N TYR A 203 -16.91 -18.89 -9.90
CA TYR A 203 -16.39 -19.29 -8.59
C TYR A 203 -15.42 -20.48 -8.64
N ILE A 204 -15.66 -21.48 -9.50
CA ILE A 204 -14.78 -22.65 -9.61
C ILE A 204 -13.40 -22.26 -10.19
N PRO A 205 -13.32 -21.52 -11.32
CA PRO A 205 -12.05 -20.94 -11.77
C PRO A 205 -11.38 -20.04 -10.74
N ALA A 206 -12.13 -19.17 -10.06
CA ALA A 206 -11.60 -18.28 -9.03
C ALA A 206 -10.96 -19.07 -7.89
N MET A 207 -11.64 -20.12 -7.41
CA MET A 207 -11.18 -20.97 -6.31
C MET A 207 -9.90 -21.71 -6.68
N ARG A 208 -9.76 -22.17 -7.93
CA ARG A 208 -8.52 -22.79 -8.40
C ARG A 208 -7.34 -21.82 -8.34
N ILE A 209 -7.52 -20.58 -8.81
CA ILE A 209 -6.45 -19.58 -8.77
C ILE A 209 -6.11 -19.17 -7.33
N ALA A 210 -7.11 -19.00 -6.47
CA ALA A 210 -6.89 -18.70 -5.06
C ALA A 210 -6.12 -19.84 -4.36
N ALA A 211 -6.48 -21.10 -4.62
CA ALA A 211 -5.76 -22.26 -4.11
C ALA A 211 -4.32 -22.35 -4.64
N ASP A 212 -4.10 -22.06 -5.93
CA ASP A 212 -2.78 -21.99 -6.53
C ASP A 212 -1.92 -20.90 -5.87
N LEU A 213 -2.52 -19.75 -5.50
CA LEU A 213 -1.83 -18.70 -4.76
C LEU A 213 -1.38 -19.21 -3.38
N VAL A 214 -2.28 -19.83 -2.62
CA VAL A 214 -1.94 -20.39 -1.29
C VAL A 214 -0.85 -21.46 -1.41
N ALA A 215 -0.96 -22.36 -2.40
CA ALA A 215 -0.01 -23.46 -2.58
C ALA A 215 1.40 -22.97 -2.94
N ASN A 216 1.52 -21.95 -3.80
CA ASN A 216 2.81 -21.50 -4.32
C ASN A 216 3.40 -20.31 -3.55
N HIS A 217 2.56 -19.56 -2.83
CA HIS A 217 2.94 -18.34 -2.09
C HIS A 217 2.51 -18.38 -0.62
N GLY A 218 2.28 -19.56 -0.04
CA GLY A 218 1.83 -19.72 1.35
C GLY A 218 2.79 -19.20 2.44
N ARG A 219 4.01 -18.78 2.08
CA ARG A 219 4.96 -18.12 2.99
C ARG A 219 4.96 -16.59 2.84
N ASP A 220 4.19 -16.06 1.90
CA ASP A 220 4.05 -14.63 1.69
C ASP A 220 3.08 -14.08 2.73
N ALA A 221 3.62 -13.36 3.73
CA ALA A 221 2.86 -12.85 4.85
C ALA A 221 1.81 -11.79 4.45
N ASP A 222 1.99 -11.12 3.31
CA ASP A 222 1.05 -10.12 2.83
C ASP A 222 -0.11 -10.77 2.07
N TRP A 223 0.17 -11.85 1.33
CA TRP A 223 -0.76 -12.42 0.35
C TRP A 223 -1.41 -13.73 0.75
N ALA A 224 -0.71 -14.61 1.47
CA ALA A 224 -1.28 -15.90 1.90
C ALA A 224 -2.55 -15.72 2.76
N PRO A 225 -2.59 -14.84 3.78
CA PRO A 225 -3.80 -14.69 4.59
C PRO A 225 -4.99 -14.17 3.77
N GLN A 226 -4.73 -13.27 2.81
CA GLN A 226 -5.78 -12.68 1.97
C GLN A 226 -6.34 -13.70 0.99
N ALA A 227 -5.48 -14.58 0.46
CA ALA A 227 -5.90 -15.66 -0.42
C ALA A 227 -6.69 -16.75 0.32
N GLU A 228 -6.34 -17.06 1.57
CA GLU A 228 -7.12 -17.98 2.39
C GLU A 228 -8.50 -17.41 2.73
N LEU A 229 -8.60 -16.11 3.05
CA LEU A 229 -9.90 -15.44 3.21
C LEU A 229 -10.73 -15.55 1.92
N LEU A 230 -10.11 -15.30 0.75
CA LEU A 230 -10.77 -15.45 -0.54
C LEU A 230 -11.23 -16.89 -0.81
N CYS A 231 -10.42 -17.90 -0.45
CA CYS A 231 -10.81 -19.30 -0.52
C CYS A 231 -12.05 -19.58 0.34
N ALA A 232 -12.10 -19.08 1.58
CA ALA A 232 -13.26 -19.25 2.45
C ALA A 232 -14.53 -18.61 1.87
N GLU A 233 -14.44 -17.39 1.34
CA GLU A 233 -15.56 -16.74 0.63
C GLU A 233 -16.06 -17.60 -0.54
N LEU A 234 -15.14 -18.11 -1.37
CA LEU A 234 -15.47 -18.94 -2.53
C LEU A 234 -16.05 -20.31 -2.15
N TYR A 235 -15.62 -20.90 -1.03
CA TYR A 235 -16.22 -22.12 -0.51
C TYR A 235 -17.69 -21.92 -0.12
N PHE A 236 -18.04 -20.81 0.53
CA PHE A 236 -19.45 -20.48 0.77
C PHE A 236 -20.22 -20.31 -0.53
N LYS A 237 -19.69 -19.55 -1.50
CA LYS A 237 -20.33 -19.33 -2.81
C LYS A 237 -20.51 -20.61 -3.64
N THR A 238 -19.73 -21.66 -3.37
CA THR A 238 -19.81 -22.95 -4.06
C THR A 238 -20.56 -24.01 -3.25
N GLY A 239 -21.23 -23.64 -2.15
CA GLY A 239 -22.04 -24.55 -1.33
C GLY A 239 -21.20 -25.52 -0.49
N ARG A 240 -20.00 -25.11 -0.06
CA ARG A 240 -19.07 -25.90 0.76
C ARG A 240 -18.78 -25.24 2.12
N PRO A 241 -19.81 -24.98 2.94
CA PRO A 241 -19.66 -24.24 4.19
C PRO A 241 -18.72 -24.91 5.20
N GLU A 242 -18.67 -26.25 5.23
CA GLU A 242 -17.73 -26.98 6.10
C GLU A 242 -16.27 -26.68 5.76
N SER A 243 -15.91 -26.69 4.47
CA SER A 243 -14.57 -26.32 4.02
C SER A 243 -14.27 -24.85 4.28
N ALA A 244 -15.25 -23.97 4.12
CA ALA A 244 -15.10 -22.54 4.44
C ALA A 244 -14.77 -22.35 5.93
N ASN A 245 -15.54 -22.97 6.82
CA ASN A 245 -15.33 -22.87 8.27
C ASN A 245 -13.97 -23.43 8.70
N ALA A 246 -13.55 -24.57 8.15
CA ALA A 246 -12.23 -25.14 8.44
C ALA A 246 -11.08 -24.19 8.06
N VAL A 247 -11.20 -23.50 6.91
CA VAL A 247 -10.21 -22.48 6.53
C VAL A 247 -10.26 -21.28 7.47
N LEU A 248 -11.45 -20.81 7.85
CA LEU A 248 -11.59 -19.67 8.77
C LEU A 248 -11.04 -19.96 10.18
N GLU A 249 -11.22 -21.19 10.67
CA GLU A 249 -10.62 -21.66 11.92
C GLU A 249 -9.09 -21.71 11.81
N SER A 250 -8.56 -22.30 10.74
CA SER A 250 -7.12 -22.32 10.46
C SER A 250 -6.51 -20.92 10.42
N ILE A 251 -7.21 -19.94 9.81
CA ILE A 251 -6.78 -18.55 9.77
C ILE A 251 -6.65 -17.97 11.18
N GLN A 252 -7.60 -18.26 12.08
CA GLN A 252 -7.58 -17.77 13.46
C GLN A 252 -6.43 -18.36 14.28
N GLU A 253 -6.00 -19.58 13.97
CA GLU A 253 -4.90 -20.26 14.65
C GLU A 253 -3.53 -19.85 14.11
N CYS A 254 -3.42 -19.64 12.79
CA CYS A 254 -2.14 -19.46 12.11
C CYS A 254 -1.69 -18.01 12.02
N TYR A 255 -2.63 -17.05 11.96
CA TYR A 255 -2.29 -15.64 11.74
C TYR A 255 -2.53 -14.80 13.00
N ALA A 256 -1.47 -14.12 13.45
CA ALA A 256 -1.55 -13.18 14.56
C ALA A 256 -2.17 -11.82 14.19
N SER A 257 -2.48 -11.58 12.91
CA SER A 257 -3.01 -10.30 12.43
C SER A 257 -4.42 -10.05 12.97
N PRO A 258 -4.65 -8.94 13.71
CA PRO A 258 -5.99 -8.56 14.19
C PRO A 258 -6.99 -8.28 13.06
N LEU A 259 -6.50 -7.74 11.93
CA LEU A 259 -7.35 -7.44 10.78
C LEU A 259 -7.84 -8.73 10.12
N ILE A 260 -6.93 -9.68 9.85
CA ILE A 260 -7.25 -10.94 9.18
C ILE A 260 -8.25 -11.74 10.02
N THR A 261 -7.97 -11.90 11.32
CA THR A 261 -8.84 -12.62 12.24
C THR A 261 -10.23 -11.98 12.35
N LYS A 262 -10.31 -10.65 12.40
CA LYS A 262 -11.59 -9.92 12.36
C LYS A 262 -12.35 -10.16 11.05
N LYS A 263 -11.68 -10.13 9.89
CA LYS A 263 -12.31 -10.43 8.60
C LYS A 263 -12.82 -11.87 8.54
N ALA A 264 -12.04 -12.83 9.02
CA ALA A 264 -12.46 -14.23 9.09
C ALA A 264 -13.73 -14.40 9.94
N ALA A 265 -13.77 -13.78 11.12
CA ALA A 265 -14.95 -13.80 11.99
C ALA A 265 -16.17 -13.15 11.32
N ALA A 266 -15.98 -12.04 10.58
CA ALA A 266 -17.07 -11.38 9.85
C ALA A 266 -17.64 -12.27 8.73
N ILE A 267 -16.79 -12.95 7.95
CA ILE A 267 -17.21 -13.89 6.91
C ILE A 267 -18.02 -15.04 7.54
N ALA A 268 -17.53 -15.62 8.65
CA ALA A 268 -18.24 -16.68 9.37
C ALA A 268 -19.63 -16.21 9.86
N ALA A 269 -19.71 -14.99 10.41
CA ALA A 269 -20.96 -14.44 10.94
C ALA A 269 -22.01 -14.18 9.84
N GLN A 270 -21.61 -13.56 8.73
CA GLN A 270 -22.50 -13.25 7.61
C GLN A 270 -23.14 -14.52 7.01
N ASN A 271 -22.36 -15.60 6.89
CA ASN A 271 -22.84 -16.83 6.26
C ASN A 271 -23.60 -17.76 7.22
N ARG A 272 -23.63 -17.49 8.53
CA ARG A 272 -24.55 -18.18 9.47
C ARG A 272 -25.97 -17.64 9.34
N THR A 273 -26.11 -16.31 9.23
CA THR A 273 -27.42 -15.65 9.12
C THR A 273 -28.15 -15.90 7.80
N GLU A 274 -27.43 -16.31 6.73
CA GLU A 274 -28.02 -16.65 5.44
C GLU A 274 -28.51 -18.12 5.34
N ASN A 275 -28.15 -18.97 6.31
CA ASN A 275 -28.47 -20.40 6.34
C ASN A 275 -29.50 -20.78 7.43
N GLU A 276 -30.00 -19.80 8.19
CA GLU A 276 -31.12 -19.92 9.14
C GLU A 276 -32.43 -19.40 8.53
#